data_AF-A0A090WYB7-F1
#
_entry.id   AF-A0A090WYB7-F1
#
_cell.length_a   1.000
_cell.length_b   1.000
_cell.length_c   1.000
_cell.angle_alpha   90.00
_cell.angle_beta   90.00
_cell.angle_gamma   90.00
#
_symmetry.space_group_name_H-M   'P 1'
#
loop_
_entity.id
_entity.type
_entity.pdbx_description
1 polymer ?
#
loop_
_entity_poly.entity_id
_entity_poly.type
_entity_poly.pdbx_seq_one_letter_code
_entity_poly.pdbx_strand_id
1 'polypeptide(L)'
;MGPKRDVVGEWKTAADKHGLKFGVSVHNINTWGWFLNAFGSDSEGLKKGIPYDGRLTKEDGKGTWWEGYDPADLYSPYLRENDSIPSLEWMQNWYDRSVDLVDTYQPDLLYFDSYIVEQVWRQFTYHGDDTYEGVPESTKRIAERTPFKEAGIDIISYFYNQNRKWHGKENGVLNIKVHDLNETVPEKYKKGMVVDREKGGFGGGEQEIQKYPWQKDRPFGAWHYNKSADFPDTVSVIWNLVDVVSKNGNLLLGIPMMPDGTLHEKEYRFLEEMGVWMDVNSEGIYDSKVWTEYGKDNVRFTRKGDFLYAFCKVTGQKTIQIPCDVPIKQLRQLGQNNKQASYQVQHDGVIVVNVENNDEVEKVITFKIALK
;
A
#
# COMPACT_ATOMS: atom_id res chain seq x y z
N MET A 1 -15.78 -13.08 19.45
CA MET A 1 -14.50 -13.81 19.63
C MET A 1 -13.37 -12.85 19.98
N GLY A 2 -12.23 -13.38 20.44
CA GLY A 2 -11.00 -12.59 20.64
C GLY A 2 -11.19 -11.42 21.63
N PRO A 3 -10.73 -10.20 21.28
CA PRO A 3 -10.69 -9.07 22.21
C PRO A 3 -12.06 -8.54 22.62
N LYS A 4 -13.16 -8.98 21.97
CA LYS A 4 -14.52 -8.43 22.17
C LYS A 4 -14.58 -6.91 21.98
N ARG A 5 -13.83 -6.40 21.00
CA ARG A 5 -13.69 -4.99 20.67
C ARG A 5 -13.93 -4.79 19.17
N ASP A 6 -14.48 -3.63 18.83
CA ASP A 6 -14.49 -3.14 17.46
C ASP A 6 -13.13 -2.48 17.17
N VAL A 7 -12.19 -3.30 16.71
CA VAL A 7 -10.81 -2.84 16.44
C VAL A 7 -10.78 -1.80 15.30
N VAL A 8 -11.65 -1.92 14.30
CA VAL A 8 -11.68 -1.01 13.15
C VAL A 8 -12.22 0.37 13.58
N GLY A 9 -13.33 0.39 14.34
CA GLY A 9 -13.91 1.61 14.87
C GLY A 9 -13.00 2.33 15.88
N GLU A 10 -12.23 1.60 16.66
CA GLU A 10 -11.24 2.18 17.56
C GLU A 10 -10.08 2.84 16.81
N TRP A 11 -9.57 2.23 15.73
CA TRP A 11 -8.58 2.86 14.86
C TRP A 11 -9.13 4.10 14.15
N LYS A 12 -10.39 4.06 13.70
CA LYS A 12 -11.05 5.25 13.16
C LYS A 12 -11.11 6.37 14.20
N THR A 13 -11.56 6.05 15.41
CA THR A 13 -11.66 7.02 16.52
C THR A 13 -10.30 7.63 16.83
N ALA A 14 -9.23 6.82 16.81
CA ALA A 14 -7.86 7.31 16.97
C ALA A 14 -7.43 8.23 15.82
N ALA A 15 -7.68 7.84 14.56
CA ALA A 15 -7.34 8.67 13.40
C ALA A 15 -8.04 10.04 13.46
N ASP A 16 -9.36 10.05 13.73
CA ASP A 16 -10.15 11.28 13.86
C ASP A 16 -9.60 12.18 14.98
N LYS A 17 -9.29 11.61 16.14
CA LYS A 17 -8.71 12.33 17.28
C LYS A 17 -7.40 13.04 16.92
N HIS A 18 -6.62 12.45 16.02
CA HIS A 18 -5.33 12.98 15.59
C HIS A 18 -5.41 13.76 14.25
N GLY A 19 -6.62 14.01 13.73
CA GLY A 19 -6.83 14.75 12.49
C GLY A 19 -6.28 14.03 11.24
N LEU A 20 -6.10 12.71 11.33
CA LEU A 20 -5.61 11.87 10.23
C LEU A 20 -6.77 11.38 9.38
N LYS A 21 -6.48 11.14 8.10
CA LYS A 21 -7.37 10.43 7.19
C LYS A 21 -7.44 8.96 7.58
N PHE A 22 -8.64 8.37 7.50
CA PHE A 22 -8.87 6.99 7.88
C PHE A 22 -9.08 6.11 6.65
N GLY A 23 -8.48 4.93 6.65
CA GLY A 23 -8.63 3.96 5.56
C GLY A 23 -8.81 2.55 6.06
N VAL A 24 -9.41 1.70 5.24
CA VAL A 24 -9.57 0.27 5.48
C VAL A 24 -9.04 -0.50 4.28
N SER A 25 -8.39 -1.64 4.55
CA SER A 25 -7.93 -2.56 3.51
C SER A 25 -8.71 -3.86 3.53
N VAL A 26 -9.05 -4.35 2.34
CA VAL A 26 -9.90 -5.50 2.10
C VAL A 26 -9.10 -6.53 1.30
N HIS A 27 -8.93 -7.69 1.92
CA HIS A 27 -8.09 -8.80 1.44
C HIS A 27 -8.91 -10.08 1.24
N ASN A 28 -10.20 -10.02 1.59
CA ASN A 28 -11.05 -11.21 1.72
C ASN A 28 -11.32 -11.92 0.39
N ILE A 29 -11.06 -11.28 -0.75
CA ILE A 29 -11.21 -11.93 -2.05
C ILE A 29 -10.28 -13.15 -2.18
N ASN A 30 -9.06 -13.06 -1.62
CA ASN A 30 -8.07 -14.14 -1.61
C ASN A 30 -8.48 -15.32 -0.71
N THR A 31 -9.48 -15.16 0.18
CA THR A 31 -9.93 -16.27 1.05
C THR A 31 -10.47 -17.46 0.26
N TRP A 32 -11.01 -17.24 -0.94
CA TRP A 32 -11.51 -18.34 -1.77
C TRP A 32 -10.40 -19.36 -2.12
N GLY A 33 -9.18 -18.90 -2.36
CA GLY A 33 -8.05 -19.79 -2.68
C GLY A 33 -7.18 -20.12 -1.47
N TRP A 34 -6.83 -19.11 -0.67
CA TRP A 34 -5.81 -19.25 0.37
C TRP A 34 -6.25 -20.11 1.55
N PHE A 35 -7.54 -20.12 1.86
CA PHE A 35 -8.06 -20.90 2.98
C PHE A 35 -8.33 -22.37 2.64
N LEU A 36 -8.05 -22.82 1.41
CA LEU A 36 -8.08 -24.25 1.05
C LEU A 36 -7.17 -25.09 1.96
N ASN A 37 -6.05 -24.51 2.42
CA ASN A 37 -5.14 -25.18 3.35
C ASN A 37 -5.83 -25.57 4.66
N ALA A 38 -6.83 -24.81 5.13
CA ALA A 38 -7.57 -25.10 6.37
C ALA A 38 -8.43 -26.38 6.26
N PHE A 39 -8.65 -26.92 5.06
CA PHE A 39 -9.40 -28.17 4.84
C PHE A 39 -8.50 -29.40 4.69
N GLY A 40 -7.17 -29.20 4.75
CA GLY A 40 -6.16 -30.23 4.67
C GLY A 40 -5.84 -30.87 6.02
N SER A 41 -4.67 -31.51 6.05
CA SER A 41 -4.05 -32.12 7.23
C SER A 41 -2.55 -32.23 6.99
N ASP A 42 -1.74 -32.37 8.04
CA ASP A 42 -0.31 -32.59 7.89
C ASP A 42 -0.05 -33.88 7.08
N SER A 43 0.92 -33.84 6.17
CA SER A 43 1.36 -35.01 5.38
C SER A 43 2.37 -35.88 6.14
N GLU A 44 3.02 -35.32 7.16
CA GLU A 44 4.09 -35.91 7.96
C GLU A 44 4.03 -35.45 9.42
N GLY A 45 4.90 -35.99 10.28
CA GLY A 45 4.97 -35.59 11.69
C GLY A 45 3.86 -36.17 12.58
N LEU A 46 3.83 -35.72 13.84
CA LEU A 46 2.95 -36.28 14.89
C LEU A 46 1.46 -36.02 14.68
N LYS A 47 1.11 -35.09 13.78
CA LYS A 47 -0.26 -34.69 13.49
C LYS A 47 -0.71 -35.13 12.09
N LYS A 48 0.08 -35.99 11.43
CA LYS A 48 -0.22 -36.54 10.10
C LYS A 48 -1.66 -37.05 10.01
N GLY A 49 -2.39 -36.58 9.01
CA GLY A 49 -3.76 -37.02 8.70
C GLY A 49 -4.83 -36.53 9.67
N ILE A 50 -4.49 -35.71 10.68
CA ILE A 50 -5.48 -35.07 11.54
C ILE A 50 -6.04 -33.85 10.78
N PRO A 51 -7.36 -33.79 10.51
CA PRO A 51 -7.96 -32.66 9.82
C PRO A 51 -7.74 -31.35 10.58
N TYR A 52 -7.46 -30.29 9.83
CA TYR A 52 -7.46 -28.94 10.37
C TYR A 52 -8.90 -28.41 10.58
N ASP A 53 -9.00 -27.17 11.03
CA ASP A 53 -10.22 -26.53 11.52
C ASP A 53 -11.27 -26.22 10.44
N GLY A 54 -10.89 -26.15 9.17
CA GLY A 54 -11.85 -25.99 8.06
C GLY A 54 -12.85 -27.15 7.94
N ARG A 55 -12.56 -28.32 8.52
CA ARG A 55 -13.49 -29.47 8.55
C ARG A 55 -14.39 -29.50 9.79
N LEU A 56 -14.20 -28.59 10.74
CA LEU A 56 -15.05 -28.49 11.94
C LEU A 56 -16.42 -27.92 11.57
N THR A 57 -17.43 -28.37 12.30
CA THR A 57 -18.82 -27.92 12.16
C THR A 57 -19.26 -27.17 13.40
N LYS A 58 -20.35 -26.40 13.31
CA LYS A 58 -20.99 -25.76 14.46
C LYS A 58 -21.26 -26.72 15.64
N GLU A 59 -21.51 -28.00 15.36
CA GLU A 59 -21.76 -29.02 16.38
C GLU A 59 -20.51 -29.34 17.20
N ASP A 60 -19.33 -29.39 16.55
CA ASP A 60 -18.05 -29.62 17.22
C ASP A 60 -17.69 -28.50 18.20
N GLY A 61 -18.36 -27.34 18.10
CA GLY A 61 -18.18 -26.20 18.97
C GLY A 61 -18.92 -26.30 20.30
N LYS A 62 -19.84 -27.25 20.49
CA LYS A 62 -20.62 -27.37 21.73
C LYS A 62 -19.72 -27.61 22.95
N GLY A 63 -19.89 -26.82 24.00
CA GLY A 63 -19.08 -26.87 25.21
C GLY A 63 -17.67 -26.29 25.05
N THR A 64 -17.35 -25.69 23.90
CA THR A 64 -16.07 -25.03 23.64
C THR A 64 -16.21 -23.51 23.71
N TRP A 65 -15.08 -22.79 23.67
CA TRP A 65 -15.05 -21.32 23.65
C TRP A 65 -15.64 -20.70 22.37
N TRP A 66 -15.87 -21.51 21.32
CA TRP A 66 -16.46 -21.10 20.05
C TRP A 66 -17.87 -21.66 19.84
N GLU A 67 -18.54 -22.11 20.91
CA GLU A 67 -19.93 -22.56 20.83
C GLU A 67 -20.83 -21.49 20.19
N GLY A 68 -21.65 -21.94 19.22
CA GLY A 68 -22.58 -21.08 18.48
C GLY A 68 -22.01 -20.47 17.19
N TYR A 69 -20.70 -20.54 16.97
CA TYR A 69 -20.06 -20.12 15.72
C TYR A 69 -19.88 -21.29 14.76
N ASP A 70 -19.94 -21.02 13.47
CA ASP A 70 -19.60 -21.98 12.42
C ASP A 70 -18.24 -21.59 11.79
N PRO A 71 -17.19 -22.43 11.89
CA PRO A 71 -15.91 -22.18 11.22
C PRO A 71 -16.05 -21.96 9.71
N ALA A 72 -17.12 -22.49 9.10
CA ALA A 72 -17.42 -22.21 7.71
C ALA A 72 -17.68 -20.72 7.42
N ASP A 73 -18.17 -19.94 8.39
CA ASP A 73 -18.34 -18.48 8.23
C ASP A 73 -16.99 -17.74 8.12
N LEU A 74 -15.91 -18.35 8.63
CA LEU A 74 -14.54 -17.84 8.51
C LEU A 74 -13.87 -18.35 7.22
N TYR A 75 -13.98 -19.66 6.97
CA TYR A 75 -13.26 -20.34 5.89
C TYR A 75 -14.01 -20.44 4.56
N SER A 76 -15.27 -19.99 4.52
CA SER A 76 -16.26 -20.21 3.44
C SER A 76 -16.77 -21.66 3.37
N PRO A 77 -18.09 -21.92 3.53
CA PRO A 77 -18.66 -23.27 3.42
C PRO A 77 -18.55 -23.86 2.02
N TYR A 78 -18.24 -23.03 1.01
CA TYR A 78 -18.30 -23.36 -0.41
C TYR A 78 -16.99 -23.93 -0.97
N LEU A 79 -15.91 -23.99 -0.20
CA LEU A 79 -14.61 -24.52 -0.66
C LEU A 79 -14.53 -26.06 -0.66
N ARG A 80 -15.64 -26.73 -1.01
CA ARG A 80 -15.66 -28.19 -1.12
C ARG A 80 -15.14 -28.60 -2.49
N GLU A 81 -14.09 -29.43 -2.47
CA GLU A 81 -13.44 -30.16 -3.56
C GLU A 81 -14.07 -29.96 -4.96
N ASN A 82 -13.37 -29.21 -5.84
CA ASN A 82 -13.58 -28.92 -7.28
C ASN A 82 -14.17 -27.57 -7.74
N ASP A 83 -14.57 -26.65 -6.86
CA ASP A 83 -15.03 -25.34 -7.36
C ASP A 83 -13.86 -24.40 -7.68
N SER A 84 -13.44 -24.36 -8.95
CA SER A 84 -12.44 -23.41 -9.47
C SER A 84 -12.89 -21.94 -9.39
N ILE A 85 -14.13 -21.68 -8.95
CA ILE A 85 -14.89 -20.44 -9.18
C ILE A 85 -15.78 -20.14 -7.97
N PRO A 86 -15.65 -18.95 -7.34
CA PRO A 86 -16.58 -18.46 -6.33
C PRO A 86 -18.07 -18.64 -6.64
N SER A 87 -18.83 -19.12 -5.65
CA SER A 87 -20.30 -19.17 -5.72
C SER A 87 -20.91 -17.75 -5.71
N LEU A 88 -22.13 -17.63 -6.22
CA LEU A 88 -22.91 -16.38 -6.14
C LEU A 88 -23.09 -15.88 -4.70
N GLU A 89 -23.33 -16.80 -3.78
CA GLU A 89 -23.53 -16.48 -2.37
C GLU A 89 -22.26 -15.96 -1.71
N TRP A 90 -21.09 -16.52 -2.08
CA TRP A 90 -19.81 -15.98 -1.62
C TRP A 90 -19.54 -14.58 -2.17
N MET A 91 -19.82 -14.35 -3.47
CA MET A 91 -19.65 -13.01 -4.07
C MET A 91 -20.58 -11.97 -3.42
N GLN A 92 -21.83 -12.34 -3.13
CA GLN A 92 -22.75 -11.51 -2.38
C GLN A 92 -22.20 -11.20 -0.98
N ASN A 93 -21.71 -12.21 -0.26
CA ASN A 93 -21.11 -12.01 1.06
C ASN A 93 -19.89 -11.07 1.02
N TRP A 94 -19.01 -11.23 0.02
CA TRP A 94 -17.87 -10.34 -0.20
C TRP A 94 -18.32 -8.89 -0.42
N TYR A 95 -19.34 -8.68 -1.26
CA TYR A 95 -19.92 -7.36 -1.53
C TYR A 95 -20.55 -6.76 -0.28
N ASP A 96 -21.41 -7.52 0.41
CA ASP A 96 -22.13 -7.05 1.62
C ASP A 96 -21.16 -6.68 2.74
N ARG A 97 -20.09 -7.45 2.94
CA ARG A 97 -19.05 -7.11 3.91
C ARG A 97 -18.29 -5.85 3.54
N SER A 98 -18.08 -5.61 2.24
CA SER A 98 -17.45 -4.38 1.76
C SER A 98 -18.37 -3.17 1.94
N VAL A 99 -19.67 -3.33 1.68
CA VAL A 99 -20.71 -2.32 1.94
C VAL A 99 -20.80 -2.01 3.45
N ASP A 100 -20.81 -3.03 4.30
CA ASP A 100 -20.85 -2.87 5.75
C ASP A 100 -19.64 -2.08 6.28
N LEU A 101 -18.43 -2.37 5.78
CA LEU A 101 -17.22 -1.60 6.09
C LEU A 101 -17.35 -0.12 5.68
N VAL A 102 -17.88 0.13 4.46
CA VAL A 102 -18.08 1.47 3.92
C VAL A 102 -19.09 2.25 4.77
N ASP A 103 -20.27 1.68 5.00
CA ASP A 103 -21.35 2.36 5.72
C ASP A 103 -21.04 2.57 7.20
N THR A 104 -20.41 1.58 7.84
CA THR A 104 -20.10 1.61 9.28
C THR A 104 -18.97 2.59 9.58
N TYR A 105 -17.89 2.56 8.81
CA TYR A 105 -16.66 3.30 9.17
C TYR A 105 -16.38 4.52 8.31
N GLN A 106 -17.12 4.74 7.21
CA GLN A 106 -16.99 5.91 6.34
C GLN A 106 -15.53 6.26 5.99
N PRO A 107 -14.75 5.32 5.43
CA PRO A 107 -13.33 5.54 5.20
C PRO A 107 -13.07 6.60 4.14
N ASP A 108 -11.98 7.36 4.30
CA ASP A 108 -11.40 8.21 3.26
C ASP A 108 -10.66 7.38 2.19
N LEU A 109 -10.12 6.22 2.58
CA LEU A 109 -9.42 5.27 1.70
C LEU A 109 -10.04 3.87 1.79
N LEU A 110 -10.49 3.34 0.66
CA LEU A 110 -10.87 1.93 0.52
C LEU A 110 -9.82 1.21 -0.33
N TYR A 111 -9.06 0.30 0.28
CA TYR A 111 -7.98 -0.41 -0.37
C TYR A 111 -8.36 -1.87 -0.64
N PHE A 112 -8.13 -2.36 -1.86
CA PHE A 112 -8.25 -3.78 -2.19
C PHE A 112 -6.89 -4.37 -2.57
N ASP A 113 -6.50 -5.44 -1.89
CA ASP A 113 -5.25 -6.20 -2.17
C ASP A 113 -5.36 -7.06 -3.43
N SER A 114 -6.21 -6.68 -4.38
CA SER A 114 -6.52 -7.44 -5.57
C SER A 114 -7.11 -6.57 -6.66
N TYR A 115 -6.95 -7.01 -7.90
CA TYR A 115 -7.57 -6.35 -9.05
C TYR A 115 -9.04 -6.76 -9.16
N ILE A 116 -9.95 -5.80 -8.91
CA ILE A 116 -11.40 -6.05 -8.83
C ILE A 116 -12.20 -5.57 -10.05
N VAL A 117 -11.55 -5.04 -11.08
CA VAL A 117 -12.20 -4.28 -12.18
C VAL A 117 -12.51 -5.12 -13.41
N GLU A 118 -11.64 -6.07 -13.77
CA GLU A 118 -11.92 -7.06 -14.81
C GLU A 118 -11.72 -8.45 -14.23
N GLN A 119 -12.75 -9.29 -14.39
CA GLN A 119 -12.79 -10.70 -14.00
C GLN A 119 -11.90 -11.06 -12.80
N VAL A 120 -12.49 -10.93 -11.61
CA VAL A 120 -12.06 -11.54 -10.33
C VAL A 120 -11.48 -12.96 -10.51
N TRP A 121 -11.92 -13.68 -11.54
CA TRP A 121 -11.50 -15.02 -11.94
C TRP A 121 -10.02 -15.18 -12.28
N ARG A 122 -9.31 -14.13 -12.72
CA ARG A 122 -7.90 -14.25 -13.13
C ARG A 122 -6.97 -14.64 -11.96
N GLN A 123 -7.36 -14.32 -10.73
CA GLN A 123 -6.63 -14.72 -9.52
C GLN A 123 -6.84 -16.18 -9.11
N PHE A 124 -7.77 -16.90 -9.77
CA PHE A 124 -8.14 -18.29 -9.42
C PHE A 124 -7.75 -19.33 -10.47
N THR A 125 -7.08 -18.93 -11.53
CA THR A 125 -6.42 -19.84 -12.49
C THR A 125 -5.02 -19.31 -12.79
N TYR A 126 -4.04 -19.67 -11.96
CA TYR A 126 -2.63 -19.59 -12.33
C TYR A 126 -2.05 -21.00 -12.38
N HIS A 127 -1.94 -21.56 -13.59
CA HIS A 127 -1.20 -22.79 -13.88
C HIS A 127 0.07 -22.52 -14.71
N GLY A 128 0.58 -21.29 -14.70
CA GLY A 128 1.86 -20.97 -15.34
C GLY A 128 1.85 -20.98 -16.87
N ASP A 129 0.69 -20.92 -17.52
CA ASP A 129 0.58 -20.62 -18.95
C ASP A 129 -0.56 -19.64 -19.27
N ASP A 130 -0.25 -18.59 -20.02
CA ASP A 130 -1.09 -17.42 -20.30
C ASP A 130 -2.25 -17.68 -21.30
N THR A 131 -2.93 -18.83 -21.24
CA THR A 131 -4.02 -19.13 -22.19
C THR A 131 -5.39 -19.17 -21.52
N TYR A 132 -6.28 -18.27 -21.98
CA TYR A 132 -7.71 -18.22 -21.63
C TYR A 132 -8.51 -19.43 -22.17
N GLU A 133 -7.86 -20.42 -22.78
CA GLU A 133 -8.50 -21.54 -23.49
C GLU A 133 -9.03 -22.64 -22.53
N GLY A 134 -8.73 -22.55 -21.23
CA GLY A 134 -9.12 -23.55 -20.24
C GLY A 134 -10.49 -23.37 -19.55
N VAL A 135 -11.19 -22.25 -19.75
CA VAL A 135 -12.48 -22.01 -19.05
C VAL A 135 -13.62 -22.79 -19.74
N PRO A 136 -14.26 -23.75 -19.06
CA PRO A 136 -15.34 -24.55 -19.67
C PRO A 136 -16.49 -23.66 -20.19
N GLU A 137 -17.09 -24.03 -21.32
CA GLU A 137 -18.16 -23.23 -21.96
C GLU A 137 -19.39 -23.02 -21.05
N SER A 138 -19.66 -23.98 -20.15
CA SER A 138 -20.70 -23.85 -19.11
C SER A 138 -20.43 -22.71 -18.13
N THR A 139 -19.16 -22.42 -17.89
CA THR A 139 -18.67 -21.40 -16.97
C THR A 139 -18.71 -20.01 -17.59
N LYS A 140 -18.42 -19.88 -18.89
CA LYS A 140 -18.61 -18.61 -19.62
C LYS A 140 -20.04 -18.11 -19.49
N ARG A 141 -21.03 -18.99 -19.57
CA ARG A 141 -22.45 -18.65 -19.38
C ARG A 141 -22.80 -18.20 -17.95
N ILE A 142 -22.09 -18.68 -16.93
CA ILE A 142 -22.27 -18.24 -15.54
C ILE A 142 -21.65 -16.84 -15.37
N ALA A 143 -20.44 -16.62 -15.90
CA ALA A 143 -19.77 -15.32 -15.91
C ALA A 143 -20.52 -14.22 -16.71
N GLU A 144 -21.33 -14.61 -17.70
CA GLU A 144 -22.16 -13.69 -18.49
C GLU A 144 -23.53 -13.37 -17.87
N ARG A 145 -23.99 -14.18 -16.89
CA ARG A 145 -25.36 -14.10 -16.34
C ARG A 145 -25.43 -13.66 -14.88
N THR A 146 -24.31 -13.50 -14.20
CA THR A 146 -24.31 -12.99 -12.83
C THR A 146 -24.42 -11.46 -12.85
N PRO A 147 -25.29 -10.85 -12.02
CA PRO A 147 -25.29 -9.39 -11.83
C PRO A 147 -23.94 -8.87 -11.28
N PHE A 148 -23.04 -9.78 -10.87
CA PHE A 148 -21.74 -9.52 -10.25
C PHE A 148 -20.54 -9.55 -11.21
N LYS A 149 -20.73 -9.63 -12.54
CA LYS A 149 -19.65 -9.28 -13.48
C LYS A 149 -19.06 -7.89 -13.16
N GLU A 150 -19.87 -7.05 -12.51
CA GLU A 150 -19.57 -5.69 -12.10
C GLU A 150 -19.38 -5.55 -10.58
N ALA A 151 -19.35 -6.60 -9.74
CA ALA A 151 -19.33 -6.45 -8.27
C ALA A 151 -18.22 -5.52 -7.76
N GLY A 152 -17.04 -5.57 -8.39
CA GLY A 152 -15.96 -4.61 -8.15
C GLY A 152 -16.28 -3.19 -8.60
N ILE A 153 -16.84 -3.02 -9.79
CA ILE A 153 -17.34 -1.71 -10.29
C ILE A 153 -18.47 -1.17 -9.41
N ASP A 154 -19.34 -2.03 -8.91
CA ASP A 154 -20.46 -1.71 -8.04
C ASP A 154 -19.96 -1.21 -6.69
N ILE A 155 -19.01 -1.90 -6.06
CA ILE A 155 -18.45 -1.43 -4.78
C ILE A 155 -17.65 -0.13 -4.95
N ILE A 156 -16.94 0.04 -6.09
CA ILE A 156 -16.27 1.31 -6.43
C ILE A 156 -17.31 2.44 -6.53
N SER A 157 -18.39 2.20 -7.28
CA SER A 157 -19.45 3.18 -7.50
C SER A 157 -20.20 3.49 -6.20
N TYR A 158 -20.47 2.47 -5.39
CA TYR A 158 -21.09 2.56 -4.08
C TYR A 158 -20.25 3.43 -3.15
N PHE A 159 -18.97 3.11 -3.00
CA PHE A 159 -18.03 3.86 -2.16
C PHE A 159 -18.01 5.35 -2.52
N TYR A 160 -17.83 5.71 -3.79
CA TYR A 160 -17.82 7.10 -4.21
C TYR A 160 -19.18 7.79 -4.05
N ASN A 161 -20.29 7.10 -4.30
CA ASN A 161 -21.62 7.64 -4.06
C ASN A 161 -21.87 7.93 -2.58
N GLN A 162 -21.43 7.05 -1.68
CA GLN A 162 -21.59 7.26 -0.24
C GLN A 162 -20.63 8.33 0.28
N ASN A 163 -19.36 8.33 -0.15
CA ASN A 163 -18.39 9.35 0.22
C ASN A 163 -18.88 10.76 -0.13
N ARG A 164 -19.43 10.94 -1.35
CA ARG A 164 -20.05 12.22 -1.76
C ARG A 164 -21.23 12.63 -0.87
N LYS A 165 -22.06 11.69 -0.43
CA LYS A 165 -23.19 12.00 0.47
C LYS A 165 -22.71 12.45 1.85
N TRP A 166 -21.68 11.81 2.41
CA TRP A 166 -21.16 12.15 3.74
C TRP A 166 -20.43 13.51 3.75
N HIS A 167 -19.68 13.82 2.69
CA HIS A 167 -18.81 15.00 2.66
C HIS A 167 -19.30 16.15 1.79
N GLY A 168 -20.36 15.96 0.99
CA GLY A 168 -20.85 16.94 0.01
C GLY A 168 -19.91 17.17 -1.18
N LYS A 169 -18.80 16.43 -1.26
CA LYS A 169 -17.80 16.45 -2.34
C LYS A 169 -17.07 15.12 -2.41
N GLU A 170 -16.44 14.85 -3.55
CA GLU A 170 -15.58 13.67 -3.72
C GLU A 170 -14.27 13.86 -2.93
N ASN A 171 -14.08 13.08 -1.88
CA ASN A 171 -12.84 13.05 -1.08
C ASN A 171 -12.28 11.64 -0.93
N GLY A 172 -13.01 10.62 -1.40
CA GLY A 172 -12.63 9.23 -1.25
C GLY A 172 -11.51 8.86 -2.21
N VAL A 173 -10.64 7.96 -1.77
CA VAL A 173 -9.62 7.32 -2.60
C VAL A 173 -9.87 5.83 -2.58
N LEU A 174 -9.80 5.20 -3.73
CA LEU A 174 -9.89 3.75 -3.85
C LEU A 174 -8.61 3.21 -4.45
N ASN A 175 -7.99 2.27 -3.76
CA ASN A 175 -6.76 1.61 -4.19
C ASN A 175 -7.05 0.19 -4.67
N ILE A 176 -6.33 -0.20 -5.72
CA ILE A 176 -6.29 -1.59 -6.20
C ILE A 176 -4.86 -2.05 -6.38
N LYS A 177 -4.57 -3.24 -5.83
CA LYS A 177 -3.31 -3.93 -6.07
C LYS A 177 -3.23 -4.42 -7.52
N VAL A 178 -2.07 -4.20 -8.13
CA VAL A 178 -1.73 -4.74 -9.44
C VAL A 178 -0.32 -5.32 -9.36
N HIS A 179 -0.20 -6.65 -9.46
CA HIS A 179 1.03 -7.38 -9.12
C HIS A 179 2.05 -7.38 -10.27
N ASP A 180 1.59 -7.36 -11.52
CA ASP A 180 2.49 -7.44 -12.70
C ASP A 180 2.60 -6.14 -13.50
N LEU A 181 3.78 -5.94 -14.09
CA LEU A 181 4.05 -4.85 -15.05
C LEU A 181 3.16 -4.89 -16.30
N ASN A 182 2.64 -6.06 -16.64
CA ASN A 182 1.82 -6.29 -17.84
C ASN A 182 0.32 -6.23 -17.54
N GLU A 183 -0.06 -6.21 -16.25
CA GLU A 183 -1.42 -5.88 -15.85
C GLU A 183 -1.61 -4.37 -16.04
N THR A 184 -2.27 -4.04 -17.16
CA THR A 184 -2.63 -2.66 -17.46
C THR A 184 -4.05 -2.44 -16.99
N VAL A 185 -4.23 -1.54 -16.03
CA VAL A 185 -5.54 -0.97 -15.76
C VAL A 185 -5.93 -0.15 -17.00
N PRO A 186 -7.06 -0.44 -17.67
CA PRO A 186 -7.49 0.35 -18.82
C PRO A 186 -7.50 1.84 -18.50
N GLU A 187 -7.05 2.69 -19.44
CA GLU A 187 -6.93 4.14 -19.24
C GLU A 187 -8.25 4.78 -18.76
N LYS A 188 -9.40 4.21 -19.15
CA LYS A 188 -10.74 4.63 -18.71
C LYS A 188 -10.96 4.48 -17.19
N TYR A 189 -10.30 3.53 -16.53
CA TYR A 189 -10.46 3.27 -15.10
C TYR A 189 -9.40 3.96 -14.24
N LYS A 190 -8.21 4.27 -14.79
CA LYS A 190 -7.12 4.96 -14.07
C LYS A 190 -7.49 6.35 -13.50
N LYS A 191 -8.59 6.95 -13.95
CA LYS A 191 -9.09 8.22 -13.41
C LYS A 191 -9.96 8.07 -12.17
N GLY A 192 -10.53 6.89 -11.94
CA GLY A 192 -11.41 6.62 -10.81
C GLY A 192 -10.78 5.70 -9.77
N MET A 193 -9.47 5.42 -9.86
CA MET A 193 -8.78 4.45 -9.02
C MET A 193 -7.30 4.81 -8.92
N VAL A 194 -6.71 4.55 -7.76
CA VAL A 194 -5.26 4.62 -7.55
C VAL A 194 -4.69 3.22 -7.65
N VAL A 195 -3.69 3.05 -8.51
CA VAL A 195 -2.99 1.77 -8.63
C VAL A 195 -1.95 1.66 -7.54
N ASP A 196 -2.03 0.59 -6.76
CA ASP A 196 -1.03 0.21 -5.78
C ASP A 196 -0.08 -0.83 -6.38
N ARG A 197 1.21 -0.49 -6.43
CA ARG A 197 2.25 -1.22 -7.17
C ARG A 197 3.20 -1.95 -6.23
N GLU A 198 3.34 -3.26 -6.45
CA GLU A 198 4.23 -4.10 -5.64
C GLU A 198 5.61 -4.35 -6.24
N LYS A 199 5.80 -4.07 -7.55
CA LYS A 199 6.95 -4.53 -8.34
C LYS A 199 8.25 -4.51 -7.51
N GLY A 200 8.93 -5.64 -7.37
CA GLY A 200 10.38 -5.73 -7.11
C GLY A 200 10.92 -5.44 -5.70
N GLY A 201 10.35 -6.04 -4.64
CA GLY A 201 10.96 -6.07 -3.31
C GLY A 201 11.41 -4.69 -2.77
N PHE A 202 12.49 -4.65 -2.01
CA PHE A 202 12.96 -3.43 -1.33
C PHE A 202 13.27 -2.23 -2.25
N GLY A 203 13.37 -2.42 -3.57
CA GLY A 203 13.73 -1.38 -4.54
C GLY A 203 12.71 -1.05 -5.62
N GLY A 204 11.60 -1.77 -5.73
CA GLY A 204 10.73 -1.59 -6.89
C GLY A 204 9.44 -0.82 -6.62
N GLY A 205 8.92 -0.28 -7.71
CA GLY A 205 7.93 0.78 -7.80
C GLY A 205 7.98 1.28 -9.24
N GLU A 206 7.27 2.34 -9.57
CA GLU A 206 7.36 2.92 -10.90
C GLU A 206 8.80 3.40 -11.17
N GLN A 207 9.31 3.11 -12.36
CA GLN A 207 10.67 3.46 -12.74
C GLN A 207 10.76 4.91 -13.27
N GLU A 208 9.63 5.39 -13.78
CA GLU A 208 9.47 6.70 -14.37
C GLU A 208 8.35 7.49 -13.68
N ILE A 209 8.33 8.80 -13.89
CA ILE A 209 7.22 9.66 -13.46
C ILE A 209 5.92 9.16 -14.09
N GLN A 210 4.92 8.91 -13.26
CA GLN A 210 3.60 8.52 -13.75
C GLN A 210 2.71 9.72 -14.03
N LYS A 211 1.94 9.62 -15.11
CA LYS A 211 0.91 10.61 -15.48
C LYS A 211 -0.18 10.76 -14.42
N TYR A 212 -0.62 9.64 -13.84
CA TYR A 212 -1.62 9.61 -12.77
C TYR A 212 -0.97 9.29 -11.44
N PRO A 213 -1.53 9.78 -10.31
CA PRO A 213 -1.11 9.36 -8.99
C PRO A 213 -1.18 7.83 -8.84
N TRP A 214 -0.20 7.28 -8.16
CA TRP A 214 -0.11 5.86 -7.83
C TRP A 214 0.31 5.70 -6.35
N GLN A 215 0.28 4.48 -5.85
CA GLN A 215 0.77 4.18 -4.51
C GLN A 215 1.74 2.99 -4.56
N LYS A 216 2.71 3.02 -3.67
CA LYS A 216 3.51 1.86 -3.31
C LYS A 216 3.20 1.52 -1.87
N ASP A 217 2.84 0.28 -1.61
CA ASP A 217 2.78 -0.26 -0.26
C ASP A 217 4.04 -1.09 0.05
N ARG A 218 4.41 -1.15 1.33
CA ARG A 218 5.43 -2.09 1.82
C ARG A 218 5.33 -2.22 3.33
N PRO A 219 5.81 -3.33 3.92
CA PRO A 219 5.98 -3.42 5.35
C PRO A 219 7.30 -2.79 5.82
N PHE A 220 7.30 -2.35 7.07
CA PHE A 220 8.52 -2.21 7.86
C PHE A 220 8.92 -3.59 8.41
N GLY A 221 9.81 -4.25 7.68
CA GLY A 221 10.17 -5.65 7.91
C GLY A 221 9.20 -6.61 7.24
N ALA A 222 8.20 -7.11 7.97
CA ALA A 222 7.18 -8.04 7.47
C ALA A 222 5.75 -7.49 7.65
N TRP A 223 4.79 -7.96 6.85
CA TRP A 223 3.38 -7.51 6.91
C TRP A 223 2.70 -7.84 8.23
N HIS A 224 3.13 -8.92 8.88
CA HIS A 224 2.72 -9.31 10.22
C HIS A 224 3.94 -9.40 11.13
N TYR A 225 3.73 -9.29 12.44
CA TYR A 225 4.83 -9.42 13.40
C TYR A 225 5.52 -10.76 13.23
N ASN A 226 6.80 -10.68 12.92
CA ASN A 226 7.69 -11.82 12.82
C ASN A 226 8.97 -11.45 13.55
N LYS A 227 9.22 -12.14 14.67
CA LYS A 227 10.39 -11.92 15.51
C LYS A 227 11.72 -12.09 14.76
N SER A 228 11.72 -12.89 13.69
CA SER A 228 12.87 -13.16 12.83
C SER A 228 12.93 -12.27 11.58
N ALA A 229 12.01 -11.31 11.43
CA ALA A 229 12.05 -10.38 10.30
C ALA A 229 13.29 -9.49 10.38
N ASP A 230 13.88 -9.26 9.20
CA ASP A 230 14.88 -8.22 9.05
C ASP A 230 14.19 -6.87 8.91
N PHE A 231 14.68 -5.86 9.64
CA PHE A 231 14.08 -4.53 9.65
C PHE A 231 14.96 -3.58 8.85
N PRO A 232 14.40 -2.84 7.87
CA PRO A 232 15.18 -1.86 7.13
C PRO A 232 15.63 -0.74 8.06
N ASP A 233 16.76 -0.11 7.76
CA ASP A 233 17.13 1.13 8.41
C ASP A 233 16.22 2.29 7.98
N THR A 234 16.09 3.31 8.84
CA THR A 234 15.21 4.46 8.60
C THR A 234 15.59 5.23 7.34
N VAL A 235 16.88 5.35 7.03
CA VAL A 235 17.37 6.11 5.86
C VAL A 235 16.96 5.45 4.56
N SER A 236 16.98 4.11 4.49
CA SER A 236 16.45 3.34 3.38
C SER A 236 14.96 3.57 3.16
N VAL A 237 14.16 3.69 4.24
CA VAL A 237 12.73 3.99 4.13
C VAL A 237 12.48 5.43 3.69
N ILE A 238 13.21 6.40 4.24
CA ILE A 238 13.17 7.82 3.81
C ILE A 238 13.49 7.91 2.32
N TRP A 239 14.55 7.23 1.88
CA TRP A 239 14.93 7.25 0.47
C TRP A 239 13.84 6.64 -0.43
N ASN A 240 13.17 5.59 0.03
CA ASN A 240 12.04 5.02 -0.70
C ASN A 240 10.83 5.97 -0.75
N LEU A 241 10.52 6.67 0.35
CA LEU A 241 9.48 7.71 0.35
C LEU A 241 9.78 8.79 -0.69
N VAL A 242 11.00 9.33 -0.66
CA VAL A 242 11.46 10.38 -1.57
C VAL A 242 11.41 9.93 -3.03
N ASP A 243 11.87 8.72 -3.35
CA ASP A 243 11.84 8.16 -4.70
C ASP A 243 10.40 7.95 -5.22
N VAL A 244 9.50 7.52 -4.34
CA VAL A 244 8.08 7.33 -4.69
C VAL A 244 7.41 8.68 -4.95
N VAL A 245 7.61 9.67 -4.07
CA VAL A 245 7.01 11.01 -4.20
C VAL A 245 7.53 11.74 -5.44
N SER A 246 8.82 11.62 -5.77
CA SER A 246 9.39 12.27 -6.96
C SER A 246 8.84 11.70 -8.29
N LYS A 247 8.20 10.52 -8.25
CA LYS A 247 7.58 9.85 -9.39
C LYS A 247 6.05 9.89 -9.36
N ASN A 248 5.47 10.84 -8.63
CA ASN A 248 4.02 11.07 -8.52
C ASN A 248 3.28 10.00 -7.70
N GLY A 249 3.96 9.36 -6.75
CA GLY A 249 3.40 8.31 -5.91
C GLY A 249 3.25 8.68 -4.44
N ASN A 250 2.43 7.90 -3.72
CA ASN A 250 2.39 7.85 -2.26
C ASN A 250 3.05 6.57 -1.74
N LEU A 251 3.69 6.64 -0.56
CA LEU A 251 4.18 5.45 0.16
C LEU A 251 3.20 5.09 1.28
N LEU A 252 2.63 3.90 1.24
CA LEU A 252 1.87 3.28 2.33
C LEU A 252 2.77 2.30 3.09
N LEU A 253 3.10 2.62 4.33
CA LEU A 253 3.98 1.78 5.14
C LEU A 253 3.19 0.97 6.17
N GLY A 254 3.25 -0.36 6.06
CA GLY A 254 2.70 -1.28 7.05
C GLY A 254 3.61 -1.38 8.27
N ILE A 255 3.07 -1.12 9.46
CA ILE A 255 3.78 -1.27 10.72
C ILE A 255 3.23 -2.52 11.44
N PRO A 256 3.99 -3.63 11.51
CA PRO A 256 3.52 -4.84 12.16
C PRO A 256 3.41 -4.62 13.68
N MET A 257 2.26 -4.98 14.25
CA MET A 257 2.03 -4.94 15.69
C MET A 257 2.20 -6.32 16.31
N MET A 258 2.67 -6.35 17.56
CA MET A 258 2.74 -7.58 18.35
C MET A 258 1.33 -8.15 18.61
N PRO A 259 1.21 -9.46 18.91
CA PRO A 259 -0.11 -10.10 19.11
C PRO A 259 -0.96 -9.50 20.24
N ASP A 260 -0.34 -8.79 21.19
CA ASP A 260 -1.02 -8.09 22.28
C ASP A 260 -1.45 -6.65 21.91
N GLY A 261 -1.17 -6.20 20.68
CA GLY A 261 -1.49 -4.86 20.20
C GLY A 261 -0.46 -3.79 20.56
N THR A 262 0.73 -4.16 21.05
CA THR A 262 1.83 -3.21 21.27
C THR A 262 2.79 -3.15 20.08
N LEU A 263 3.57 -2.07 19.95
CA LEU A 263 4.67 -1.99 18.98
C LEU A 263 5.95 -2.54 19.59
N HIS A 264 6.77 -3.17 18.76
CA HIS A 264 8.10 -3.60 19.15
C HIS A 264 9.08 -2.40 19.11
N GLU A 265 10.20 -2.50 19.84
CA GLU A 265 11.09 -1.35 20.10
C GLU A 265 11.69 -0.73 18.82
N LYS A 266 11.93 -1.56 17.79
CA LYS A 266 12.49 -1.12 16.51
C LYS A 266 11.49 -0.27 15.73
N GLU A 267 10.21 -0.63 15.78
CA GLU A 267 9.10 0.09 15.17
C GLU A 267 8.92 1.45 15.83
N TYR A 268 8.97 1.51 17.17
CA TYR A 268 8.95 2.78 17.91
C TYR A 268 10.10 3.70 17.50
N ARG A 269 11.33 3.18 17.54
CA ARG A 269 12.52 3.94 17.16
C ARG A 269 12.45 4.45 15.72
N PHE A 270 12.02 3.59 14.80
CA PHE A 270 11.83 3.97 13.39
C PHE A 270 10.82 5.11 13.24
N LEU A 271 9.66 5.03 13.92
CA LEU A 271 8.63 6.08 13.85
C LEU A 271 9.12 7.42 14.43
N GLU A 272 9.89 7.39 15.52
CA GLU A 272 10.53 8.59 16.10
C GLU A 272 11.54 9.21 15.13
N GLU A 273 12.45 8.40 14.56
CA GLU A 273 13.46 8.87 13.61
C GLU A 273 12.83 9.42 12.32
N MET A 274 11.77 8.77 11.81
CA MET A 274 10.97 9.31 10.71
C MET A 274 10.31 10.63 11.06
N GLY A 275 9.75 10.77 12.26
CA GLY A 275 9.13 12.01 12.75
C GLY A 275 10.12 13.17 12.75
N VAL A 276 11.32 12.96 13.31
CA VAL A 276 12.40 13.96 13.31
C VAL A 276 12.78 14.38 11.89
N TRP A 277 12.86 13.43 10.95
CA TRP A 277 13.16 13.77 9.56
C TRP A 277 12.00 14.56 8.92
N MET A 278 10.75 14.18 9.16
CA MET A 278 9.58 14.86 8.61
C MET A 278 9.40 16.27 9.16
N ASP A 279 9.72 16.54 10.42
CA ASP A 279 9.68 17.89 11.01
C ASP A 279 10.54 18.89 10.23
N VAL A 280 11.64 18.42 9.64
CA VAL A 280 12.56 19.25 8.85
C VAL A 280 12.16 19.27 7.37
N ASN A 281 11.76 18.13 6.81
CA ASN A 281 11.73 17.92 5.36
C ASN A 281 10.32 17.88 4.76
N SER A 282 9.28 17.86 5.59
CA SER A 282 7.88 17.73 5.17
C SER A 282 7.43 18.81 4.18
N GLU A 283 8.01 20.01 4.22
CA GLU A 283 7.70 21.09 3.27
C GLU A 283 7.98 20.70 1.80
N GLY A 284 8.99 19.85 1.57
CA GLY A 284 9.32 19.30 0.26
C GLY A 284 8.55 18.02 -0.09
N ILE A 285 7.75 17.47 0.82
CA ILE A 285 6.99 16.25 0.61
C ILE A 285 5.51 16.57 0.46
N TYR A 286 4.89 17.13 1.50
CA TYR A 286 3.45 17.43 1.53
C TYR A 286 3.08 18.56 0.57
N ASP A 287 1.98 18.35 -0.17
CA ASP A 287 1.47 19.20 -1.27
C ASP A 287 2.47 19.48 -2.40
N SER A 288 3.59 18.75 -2.43
CA SER A 288 4.54 18.86 -3.53
C SER A 288 3.98 18.23 -4.81
N LYS A 289 4.63 18.54 -5.93
CA LYS A 289 4.38 17.96 -7.24
C LYS A 289 5.68 17.42 -7.79
N VAL A 290 5.59 16.53 -8.77
CA VAL A 290 6.77 16.08 -9.51
C VAL A 290 7.47 17.23 -10.22
N TRP A 291 8.78 17.12 -10.37
CA TRP A 291 9.54 17.97 -11.26
C TRP A 291 9.49 17.43 -12.71
N THR A 292 10.18 18.06 -13.65
CA THR A 292 10.30 17.55 -15.03
C THR A 292 11.06 16.22 -15.08
N GLU A 293 12.00 16.02 -14.15
CA GLU A 293 12.71 14.77 -13.92
C GLU A 293 12.58 14.35 -12.46
N TYR A 294 12.45 13.05 -12.19
CA TYR A 294 12.31 12.54 -10.83
C TYR A 294 13.63 12.63 -10.04
N GLY A 295 14.76 12.69 -10.75
CA GLY A 295 16.11 12.73 -10.20
C GLY A 295 17.10 11.86 -10.97
N LYS A 296 18.33 11.82 -10.49
CA LYS A 296 19.43 11.05 -11.07
C LYS A 296 20.38 10.61 -9.95
N ASP A 297 20.94 9.41 -10.08
CA ASP A 297 21.85 8.82 -9.10
C ASP A 297 21.26 8.89 -7.67
N ASN A 298 21.93 9.59 -6.75
CA ASN A 298 21.53 9.77 -5.35
C ASN A 298 20.76 11.08 -5.11
N VAL A 299 20.17 11.67 -6.15
CA VAL A 299 19.35 12.89 -6.05
C VAL A 299 17.92 12.61 -6.52
N ARG A 300 16.93 13.15 -5.80
CA ARG A 300 15.51 13.15 -6.17
C ARG A 300 14.90 14.52 -6.00
N PHE A 301 13.88 14.81 -6.81
CA PHE A 301 13.28 16.13 -6.87
C PHE A 301 11.78 16.13 -6.58
N THR A 302 11.32 17.18 -5.91
CA THR A 302 9.91 17.59 -5.88
C THR A 302 9.83 19.10 -6.05
N ARG A 303 8.65 19.61 -6.40
CA ARG A 303 8.39 21.03 -6.61
C ARG A 303 7.19 21.49 -5.80
N LYS A 304 7.29 22.66 -5.17
CA LYS A 304 6.17 23.35 -4.51
C LYS A 304 6.25 24.84 -4.82
N GLY A 305 5.31 25.34 -5.62
CA GLY A 305 5.33 26.73 -6.11
C GLY A 305 6.60 27.04 -6.90
N ASP A 306 7.34 28.05 -6.45
CA ASP A 306 8.61 28.52 -7.06
C ASP A 306 9.86 27.84 -6.48
N PHE A 307 9.66 26.82 -5.62
CA PHE A 307 10.75 26.08 -4.99
C PHE A 307 10.87 24.67 -5.56
N LEU A 308 12.08 24.31 -5.92
CA LEU A 308 12.51 22.94 -6.18
C LEU A 308 13.17 22.40 -4.89
N TYR A 309 12.83 21.18 -4.49
CA TYR A 309 13.46 20.50 -3.36
C TYR A 309 14.31 19.37 -3.91
N ALA A 310 15.59 19.38 -3.60
CA ALA A 310 16.53 18.34 -3.96
C ALA A 310 16.86 17.51 -2.72
N PHE A 311 16.44 16.25 -2.73
CA PHE A 311 16.75 15.27 -1.69
C PHE A 311 17.98 14.48 -2.14
N CYS A 312 19.03 14.52 -1.34
CA CYS A 312 20.33 13.96 -1.67
C CYS A 312 20.72 12.89 -0.65
N LYS A 313 20.81 11.64 -1.09
CA LYS A 313 21.32 10.53 -0.29
C LYS A 313 22.86 10.60 -0.26
N VAL A 314 23.43 10.73 0.92
CA VAL A 314 24.87 10.95 1.12
C VAL A 314 25.45 10.05 2.18
N THR A 315 26.72 9.69 2.01
CA THR A 315 27.60 8.92 2.89
C THR A 315 29.02 9.47 2.73
N GLY A 316 29.48 10.31 3.65
CA GLY A 316 30.85 10.85 3.67
C GLY A 316 31.23 11.84 2.55
N GLN A 317 30.38 12.09 1.54
CA GLN A 317 30.75 13.02 0.46
C GLN A 317 30.86 14.47 0.97
N LYS A 318 31.93 15.16 0.56
CA LYS A 318 32.14 16.60 0.84
C LYS A 318 31.43 17.51 -0.15
N THR A 319 31.08 16.99 -1.32
CA THR A 319 30.37 17.70 -2.36
C THR A 319 29.22 16.85 -2.90
N ILE A 320 28.12 17.51 -3.25
CA ILE A 320 26.96 16.90 -3.90
C ILE A 320 26.78 17.57 -5.26
N GLN A 321 26.56 16.76 -6.29
CA GLN A 321 26.19 17.25 -7.62
C GLN A 321 24.67 17.14 -7.78
N ILE A 322 24.02 18.28 -7.95
CA ILE A 322 22.58 18.38 -8.16
C ILE A 322 22.36 18.73 -9.64
N PRO A 323 21.87 17.81 -10.47
CA PRO A 323 21.59 18.07 -11.88
C PRO A 323 20.33 18.92 -11.98
N CYS A 324 20.49 20.24 -11.96
CA CYS A 324 19.42 21.22 -12.08
C CYS A 324 19.70 22.06 -13.32
N ASP A 325 18.94 21.82 -14.38
CA ASP A 325 19.09 22.47 -15.68
C ASP A 325 18.48 23.88 -15.74
N VAL A 326 17.84 24.33 -14.66
CA VAL A 326 17.16 25.63 -14.56
C VAL A 326 17.94 26.64 -13.73
N PRO A 327 17.98 27.92 -14.13
CA PRO A 327 18.65 28.96 -13.34
C PRO A 327 18.03 29.15 -11.95
N ILE A 328 18.86 29.35 -10.93
CA ILE A 328 18.43 29.47 -9.53
C ILE A 328 18.74 30.85 -8.93
N LYS A 329 17.89 31.34 -8.02
CA LYS A 329 18.10 32.55 -7.21
C LYS A 329 18.84 32.24 -5.92
N GLN A 330 18.47 31.14 -5.27
CA GLN A 330 18.91 30.82 -3.92
C GLN A 330 18.89 29.31 -3.68
N LEU A 331 19.78 28.81 -2.82
CA LEU A 331 19.82 27.43 -2.38
C LEU A 331 20.12 27.38 -0.88
N ARG A 332 19.24 26.75 -0.10
CA ARG A 332 19.35 26.60 1.35
C ARG A 332 19.24 25.13 1.75
N GLN A 333 19.99 24.71 2.74
CA GLN A 333 19.84 23.38 3.34
C GLN A 333 18.76 23.44 4.44
N LEU A 334 17.79 22.53 4.41
CA LEU A 334 16.78 22.44 5.46
C LEU A 334 17.39 21.91 6.78
N GLY A 335 16.83 22.34 7.92
CA GLY A 335 17.23 21.89 9.27
C GLY A 335 18.48 22.57 9.85
N GLN A 336 19.37 23.10 9.01
CA GLN A 336 20.58 23.84 9.43
C GLN A 336 20.30 25.34 9.61
N ASN A 337 19.29 25.71 10.41
CA ASN A 337 18.74 27.08 10.49
C ASN A 337 18.37 27.69 9.12
N ASN A 338 18.10 26.83 8.12
CA ASN A 338 17.89 27.21 6.73
C ASN A 338 19.04 28.08 6.17
N LYS A 339 20.28 27.80 6.58
CA LYS A 339 21.50 28.49 6.12
C LYS A 339 21.63 28.38 4.59
N GLN A 340 22.07 29.48 3.99
CA GLN A 340 22.48 29.51 2.58
C GLN A 340 23.63 28.52 2.37
N ALA A 341 23.48 27.57 1.45
CA ALA A 341 24.57 26.64 1.15
C ALA A 341 25.60 27.31 0.23
N SER A 342 26.85 26.89 0.37
CA SER A 342 27.94 27.28 -0.55
C SER A 342 27.88 26.39 -1.78
N TYR A 343 27.70 26.98 -2.96
CA TYR A 343 27.59 26.24 -4.22
C TYR A 343 28.26 26.95 -5.40
N GLN A 344 28.57 26.17 -6.43
CA GLN A 344 28.98 26.64 -7.75
C GLN A 344 28.06 26.01 -8.80
N VAL A 345 27.78 26.76 -9.88
CA VAL A 345 27.01 26.25 -11.02
C VAL A 345 27.99 26.00 -12.16
N GLN A 346 28.03 24.77 -12.64
CA GLN A 346 28.86 24.36 -13.77
C GLN A 346 28.25 24.84 -15.10
N HIS A 347 29.04 24.79 -16.19
CA HIS A 347 28.61 25.25 -17.51
C HIS A 347 27.41 24.50 -18.08
N ASP A 348 27.20 23.25 -17.67
CA ASP A 348 26.08 22.38 -18.04
C ASP A 348 24.86 22.54 -17.11
N GLY A 349 24.92 23.45 -16.15
CA GLY A 349 23.86 23.72 -15.17
C GLY A 349 23.98 22.95 -13.86
N VAL A 350 24.86 21.93 -13.76
CA VAL A 350 25.00 21.13 -12.53
C VAL A 350 25.43 22.02 -11.36
N ILE A 351 24.66 21.94 -10.26
CA ILE A 351 24.96 22.67 -9.03
C ILE A 351 25.85 21.78 -8.16
N VAL A 352 27.06 22.24 -7.88
CA VAL A 352 27.98 21.59 -6.95
C VAL A 352 27.85 22.27 -5.60
N VAL A 353 27.30 21.58 -4.61
CA VAL A 353 27.10 22.08 -3.25
C VAL A 353 28.15 21.49 -2.32
N ASN A 354 28.79 22.34 -1.50
CA ASN A 354 29.68 21.89 -0.44
C ASN A 354 28.88 21.48 0.81
N VAL A 355 29.15 20.30 1.34
CA VAL A 355 28.52 19.78 2.56
C VAL A 355 29.51 19.89 3.71
N GLU A 356 29.26 20.82 4.63
CA GLU A 356 30.06 20.98 5.84
C GLU A 356 29.77 19.83 6.81
N ASN A 357 30.83 19.25 7.41
CA ASN A 357 30.74 18.25 8.48
C ASN A 357 29.92 16.99 8.14
N ASN A 358 30.00 16.52 6.89
CA ASN A 358 29.41 15.24 6.54
C ASN A 358 30.26 14.09 7.11
N ASP A 359 29.68 13.30 8.01
CA ASP A 359 30.26 12.08 8.53
C ASP A 359 30.04 10.90 7.58
N GLU A 360 30.65 9.76 7.89
CA GLU A 360 30.50 8.49 7.14
C GLU A 360 29.15 7.81 7.38
N VAL A 361 28.21 8.48 8.05
CA VAL A 361 26.86 7.97 8.31
C VAL A 361 25.95 8.33 7.15
N GLU A 362 25.32 7.32 6.57
CA GLU A 362 24.38 7.50 5.47
C GLU A 362 23.15 8.31 5.94
N LYS A 363 22.73 9.30 5.15
CA LYS A 363 21.55 10.14 5.45
C LYS A 363 20.99 10.81 4.20
N VAL A 364 19.78 11.37 4.30
CA VAL A 364 19.15 12.18 3.24
C VAL A 364 19.16 13.65 3.66
N ILE A 365 19.92 14.47 2.93
CA ILE A 365 19.96 15.93 3.09
C ILE A 365 19.03 16.58 2.06
N THR A 366 18.28 17.59 2.46
CA THR A 366 17.37 18.30 1.57
C THR A 366 17.80 19.74 1.34
N PHE A 367 17.85 20.15 0.08
CA PHE A 367 18.05 21.54 -0.32
C PHE A 367 16.76 22.12 -0.90
N LYS A 368 16.38 23.30 -0.39
CA LYS A 368 15.32 24.13 -0.96
C LYS A 368 15.95 25.15 -1.90
N ILE A 369 15.56 25.08 -3.16
CA ILE A 369 16.14 25.82 -4.28
C ILE A 369 15.06 26.78 -4.82
N ALA A 370 15.28 28.08 -4.70
CA ALA A 370 14.42 29.09 -5.30
C ALA A 370 14.78 29.27 -6.78
N LEU A 371 13.81 29.03 -7.68
CA LEU A 371 14.02 29.13 -9.12
C LEU A 371 13.98 30.59 -9.60
N LYS A 372 14.61 30.89 -10.75
CA LYS A 372 14.62 32.24 -11.35
C LYS A 372 13.28 32.69 -11.91
#